data_AF-A0A4Y2DI13-F1
#
_entry.id   AF-A0A4Y2DI13-F1
#
_cell.length_a   1.000
_cell.length_b   1.000
_cell.length_c   1.000
_cell.angle_alpha   90.00
_cell.angle_beta   90.00
_cell.angle_gamma   90.00
#
_symmetry.space_group_name_H-M   'P 1'
#
loop_
_entity.id
_entity.type
_entity.pdbx_description
1 polymer ?
#
loop_
_entity_poly.entity_id
_entity_poly.type
_entity_poly.pdbx_seq_one_letter_code
_entity_poly.pdbx_strand_id
1 'polypeptide(L)'
;MRSAASIGQQVSDKAVGLVPAAKMAGYQDLSNFERGLIVGAREMRHSISEVAMKFGYSHTTISRVYHEYRVSGKTSKLEHRRDQKRP
;
A
#
# COMPACT_ATOMS: atom_id res chain seq x y z
N MET A 1 -37.36 -30.17 -27.81
CA MET A 1 -37.02 -28.73 -27.90
C MET A 1 -36.20 -28.37 -26.67
N ARG A 2 -34.95 -27.93 -26.83
CA ARG A 2 -34.09 -27.44 -25.73
C ARG A 2 -34.33 -25.94 -25.57
N SER A 3 -34.61 -25.46 -24.36
CA SER A 3 -34.63 -24.02 -24.08
C SER A 3 -33.60 -23.73 -22.99
N ALA A 4 -32.57 -22.98 -23.37
CA ALA A 4 -31.58 -22.41 -22.48
C ALA A 4 -32.07 -21.01 -22.09
N ALA A 5 -32.22 -20.75 -20.78
CA ALA A 5 -32.48 -19.42 -20.26
C ALA A 5 -31.43 -19.11 -19.20
N SER A 6 -30.48 -18.28 -19.59
CA SER A 6 -29.45 -17.70 -18.73
C SER A 6 -30.10 -16.60 -17.90
N ILE A 7 -30.13 -16.75 -16.57
CA ILE A 7 -30.57 -15.68 -15.67
C ILE A 7 -29.34 -15.21 -14.92
N GLY A 8 -28.79 -14.10 -15.42
CA GLY A 8 -27.62 -13.44 -14.88
C GLY A 8 -27.80 -13.06 -13.41
N GLN A 9 -26.71 -13.26 -12.67
CA GLN A 9 -26.51 -12.90 -11.27
C GLN A 9 -26.92 -11.44 -11.01
N GLN A 10 -27.81 -11.23 -10.03
CA GLN A 10 -28.12 -9.91 -9.49
C GLN A 10 -26.93 -9.42 -8.65
N VAL A 11 -26.32 -8.30 -9.02
CA VAL A 11 -25.35 -7.58 -8.19
C VAL A 11 -26.10 -6.57 -7.34
N SER A 12 -26.00 -6.74 -6.02
CA SER A 12 -26.56 -5.83 -5.02
C SER A 12 -25.60 -4.66 -4.83
N ASP A 13 -26.04 -3.44 -5.16
CA ASP A 13 -25.35 -2.19 -4.85
C ASP A 13 -25.27 -1.99 -3.34
N LYS A 14 -24.22 -2.52 -2.71
CA LYS A 14 -23.86 -2.19 -1.34
C LYS A 14 -23.00 -0.93 -1.39
N ALA A 15 -23.59 0.17 -0.94
CA ALA A 15 -22.99 1.49 -0.77
C ALA A 15 -21.48 1.40 -0.50
N VAL A 16 -20.69 1.84 -1.48
CA VAL A 16 -19.25 2.02 -1.34
C VAL A 16 -19.07 3.11 -0.29
N GLY A 17 -18.78 2.67 0.94
CA GLY A 17 -18.41 3.57 2.02
C GLY A 17 -17.31 4.50 1.51
N LEU A 18 -17.54 5.81 1.68
CA LEU A 18 -16.61 6.86 1.32
C LEU A 18 -15.24 6.49 1.88
N VAL A 19 -14.31 6.08 1.01
CA VAL A 19 -12.93 5.83 1.40
C VAL A 19 -12.40 7.17 1.92
N PRO A 20 -11.93 7.26 3.17
CA PRO A 20 -11.26 8.47 3.65
C PRO A 20 -10.15 8.78 2.66
N ALA A 21 -10.10 10.01 2.14
CA ALA A 21 -9.08 10.44 1.19
C ALA A 21 -7.72 9.98 1.70
N ALA A 22 -7.17 8.93 1.05
CA ALA A 22 -5.95 8.29 1.51
C ALA A 22 -4.88 9.38 1.63
N LYS A 23 -4.11 9.37 2.72
CA LYS A 23 -3.03 10.33 2.88
C LYS A 23 -2.06 10.10 1.73
N MET A 24 -2.12 10.98 0.72
CA MET A 24 -1.24 11.01 -0.44
C MET A 24 0.14 11.57 -0.04
N ALA A 25 0.66 11.13 1.11
CA ALA A 25 2.05 11.31 1.44
C ALA A 25 2.84 10.49 0.42
N GLY A 26 3.64 11.18 -0.39
CA GLY A 26 4.64 10.52 -1.21
C GLY A 26 5.54 9.69 -0.30
N TYR A 27 6.15 8.65 -0.84
CA TYR A 27 7.14 7.85 -0.10
C TYR A 27 8.14 8.74 0.67
N GLN A 28 8.57 9.86 0.08
CA GLN A 28 9.53 10.79 0.70
C GLN A 28 9.00 11.51 1.94
N ASP A 29 7.68 11.56 2.11
CA ASP A 29 7.03 12.30 3.18
C ASP A 29 6.79 11.43 4.41
N LEU A 30 7.05 10.12 4.31
CA LEU A 30 6.94 9.20 5.44
C LEU A 30 8.18 9.28 6.34
N SER A 31 7.94 9.59 7.60
CA SER A 31 8.92 9.48 8.66
C SER A 31 9.41 8.03 8.85
N ASN A 32 10.59 7.87 9.46
CA ASN A 32 11.13 6.54 9.79
C ASN A 32 10.18 5.75 10.70
N PHE A 33 9.43 6.44 11.57
CA PHE A 33 8.43 5.82 12.43
C PHE A 33 7.25 5.26 11.62
N GLU A 34 6.66 6.05 10.72
CA GLU A 34 5.55 5.62 9.85
C GLU A 34 5.96 4.45 8.96
N ARG A 35 7.19 4.45 8.45
CA ARG A 35 7.77 3.33 7.70
C ARG A 35 7.91 2.07 8.56
N GLY A 36 8.35 2.23 9.81
CA GLY A 36 8.41 1.15 10.79
C GLY A 36 7.04 0.52 11.05
N LEU A 37 5.98 1.33 11.14
CA LEU A 37 4.60 0.82 11.29
C LEU A 37 4.16 -0.04 10.10
N ILE A 38 4.44 0.43 8.88
CA ILE A 38 4.10 -0.31 7.65
C ILE A 38 4.86 -1.64 7.59
N VAL A 39 6.16 -1.63 7.87
CA VAL A 39 7.00 -2.84 7.83
C VAL A 39 6.57 -3.84 8.90
N GLY A 40 6.41 -3.40 10.15
CA GLY A 40 5.98 -4.27 11.24
C GLY A 40 4.63 -4.93 10.94
N ALA A 41 3.66 -4.18 10.42
CA ALA A 41 2.37 -4.75 10.04
C ALA A 41 2.48 -5.80 8.92
N ARG A 42 3.37 -5.59 7.94
CA ARG A 42 3.61 -6.55 6.85
C ARG A 42 4.40 -7.77 7.30
N GLU A 43 5.32 -7.64 8.26
CA GLU A 43 6.01 -8.78 8.87
C GLU A 43 5.04 -9.65 9.68
N MET A 44 4.06 -9.04 10.34
CA MET A 44 2.91 -9.73 10.96
C MET A 44 1.93 -10.34 9.94
N ARG A 45 2.30 -10.37 8.65
CA ARG A 45 1.52 -10.96 7.54
C ARG A 45 0.15 -10.33 7.28
N HIS A 46 -0.11 -9.12 7.79
CA HIS A 46 -1.30 -8.38 7.38
C HIS A 46 -1.27 -8.07 5.89
N SER A 47 -2.41 -8.18 5.22
CA SER A 47 -2.59 -7.84 3.81
C SER A 47 -2.38 -6.34 3.57
N ILE A 48 -2.06 -5.97 2.33
CA ILE A 48 -1.84 -4.55 1.97
C ILE A 48 -3.12 -3.73 2.23
N SER A 49 -4.29 -4.29 1.92
CA SER A 49 -5.58 -3.62 2.15
C SER A 49 -5.87 -3.42 3.63
N GLU A 50 -5.57 -4.39 4.51
CA GLU A 50 -5.73 -4.23 5.96
C GLU A 50 -4.83 -3.11 6.49
N VAL A 51 -3.57 -3.06 6.06
CA VAL A 51 -2.62 -2.01 6.44
C VAL A 51 -3.10 -0.64 5.93
N ALA A 52 -3.61 -0.56 4.70
CA ALA A 52 -4.15 0.67 4.14
C ALA A 52 -5.36 1.20 4.90
N MET A 53 -6.32 0.32 5.22
CA MET A 53 -7.51 0.71 5.99
C MET A 53 -7.13 1.15 7.41
N LYS A 54 -6.19 0.45 8.05
CA LYS A 54 -5.80 0.72 9.43
C LYS A 54 -5.00 2.01 9.59
N PHE A 55 -4.10 2.30 8.66
CA PHE A 55 -3.17 3.42 8.78
C PHE A 55 -3.45 4.57 7.81
N GLY A 56 -4.44 4.44 6.91
CA GLY A 56 -4.84 5.48 5.97
C GLY A 56 -3.84 5.73 4.84
N TYR A 57 -2.93 4.78 4.58
CA TYR A 57 -1.96 4.87 3.48
C TYR A 57 -2.49 4.24 2.20
N SER A 58 -2.02 4.73 1.06
CA SER A 58 -2.32 4.10 -0.23
C SER A 58 -1.67 2.72 -0.36
N HIS A 59 -2.27 1.83 -1.16
CA HIS A 59 -1.67 0.53 -1.50
C HIS A 59 -0.28 0.68 -2.15
N THR A 60 -0.10 1.72 -2.97
CA THR A 60 1.16 2.03 -3.65
C THR A 60 2.25 2.40 -2.66
N THR A 61 1.93 3.25 -1.68
CA THR A 61 2.85 3.67 -0.61
C THR A 61 3.30 2.47 0.21
N ILE A 62 2.36 1.61 0.63
CA ILE A 62 2.64 0.41 1.41
C ILE A 62 3.51 -0.58 0.62
N SER A 63 3.13 -0.86 -0.62
CA SER A 63 3.87 -1.80 -1.48
C SER A 63 5.30 -1.35 -1.71
N ARG A 64 5.51 -0.05 -1.93
CA ARG A 64 6.83 0.52 -2.16
C ARG A 64 7.71 0.45 -0.92
N VAL A 65 7.21 0.88 0.25
CA VAL A 65 7.94 0.81 1.52
C VAL A 65 8.35 -0.63 1.82
N TYR A 66 7.43 -1.58 1.68
CA TYR A 66 7.72 -2.97 1.96
C TYR A 66 8.69 -3.60 0.95
N HIS A 67 8.61 -3.23 -0.33
CA HIS A 67 9.56 -3.70 -1.34
C HIS A 67 10.99 -3.22 -1.03
N GLU A 68 11.16 -1.93 -0.74
CA GLU A 68 12.47 -1.38 -0.42
C GLU A 68 13.05 -1.94 0.89
N TYR A 69 12.19 -2.20 1.88
CA TYR A 69 12.59 -2.92 3.08
C TYR A 69 13.09 -4.33 2.75
N ARG A 70 12.38 -5.08 1.90
CA ARG A 70 12.81 -6.42 1.48
C ARG A 70 14.12 -6.42 0.70
N VAL A 71 14.43 -5.34 -0.01
CA VAL A 71 15.67 -5.21 -0.79
C VAL A 71 16.83 -4.76 0.09
N SER A 72 16.61 -3.78 0.99
CA SER A 72 17.68 -3.11 1.74
C SER A 72 17.83 -3.58 3.19
N GLY A 73 16.83 -4.27 3.74
CA GLY A 73 16.73 -4.63 5.16
C GLY A 73 16.53 -3.42 6.09
N LYS A 74 16.28 -2.23 5.56
CA LYS A 74 16.22 -0.97 6.32
C LYS A 74 14.88 -0.30 6.16
N THR A 75 14.38 0.27 7.26
CA THR A 75 13.16 1.10 7.28
C THR A 75 13.48 2.58 7.07
N SER A 76 14.72 2.99 7.35
CA SER A 76 15.18 4.36 7.11
C SER A 76 15.48 4.58 5.63
N LYS A 77 15.15 5.78 5.14
CA LYS A 77 15.51 6.19 3.80
C LYS A 77 17.03 6.31 3.71
N LEU A 78 17.67 5.48 2.89
CA LEU A 78 19.05 5.70 2.49
C LEU A 78 19.05 6.93 1.57
N GLU A 79 19.48 8.07 2.09
CA GLU A 79 19.94 9.17 1.24
C GLU A 79 21.15 8.65 0.48
N HIS A 80 20.94 8.16 -0.74
CA HIS A 80 22.02 7.96 -1.68
C HIS A 80 22.50 9.37 -2.06
N ARG A 81 23.33 9.97 -1.21
CA ARG A 81 24.26 10.99 -1.67
C ARG A 81 25.08 10.29 -2.74
N ARG A 82 24.68 10.45 -4.00
CA ARG A 82 25.63 10.34 -5.09
C ARG A 82 26.71 11.33 -4.72
N ASP A 83 27.89 10.83 -4.40
CA ASP A 83 29.09 11.63 -4.46
C ASP A 83 29.19 12.13 -5.90
N GLN A 84 28.56 13.27 -6.18
CA GLN A 84 28.85 14.03 -7.38
C GLN A 84 30.27 14.54 -7.17
N LYS A 85 31.23 13.71 -7.55
CA LYS A 85 32.59 14.14 -7.85
C LYS A 85 32.45 15.07 -9.06
N ARG A 86 32.23 16.36 -8.79
CA ARG A 86 32.26 17.39 -9.83
C ARG A 86 33.67 17.36 -10.43
N PRO A 87 33.81 17.29 -11.76
CA PRO A 87 35.11 17.41 -12.42
C PRO A 87 35.73 18.79 -12.16
#